data_AF-A0A8H7Q1G5-F1
#
_entry.id   AF-A0A8H7Q1G5-F1
#
_cell.length_a   1.000
_cell.length_b   1.000
_cell.length_c   1.000
_cell.angle_alpha   90.00
_cell.angle_beta   90.00
_cell.angle_gamma   90.00
#
_symmetry.space_group_name_H-M   'P 1'
#
loop_
_entity.id
_entity.type
_entity.pdbx_description
1 polymer ?
#
loop_
_entity_poly.entity_id
_entity_poly.type
_entity_poly.pdbx_seq_one_letter_code
_entity_poly.pdbx_strand_id
1 'polypeptide(L)'
;MDFLNDEMQVNDAGESNKEFADDRDAKRIDSKTEGSLASKGLIKAFVNDWIKTSPISKYADIQYAVEESTTLTGSACCLKISIPHVLCAYLSIQFDEGKHSVVFDNFCVVAYREDKPLWERSDYAVFEKINILAMEKLDEMAKSNAQIAVYSVLNWIASYNDLFTATCHKCQKRLLFNSPQFKYLPPTLRILKQSENDESIEWLSYHRAA
;
A
#
# COMPACT_ATOMS: atom_id res chain seq x y z
N MET A 1 26.30 -82.25 15.36
CA MET A 1 25.78 -83.18 14.34
C MET A 1 24.76 -82.37 13.58
N ASP A 2 24.96 -81.87 12.37
CA ASP A 2 25.93 -82.13 11.28
C ASP A 2 26.10 -80.78 10.54
N PHE A 3 27.29 -80.25 10.29
CA PHE A 3 28.29 -80.59 9.25
C PHE A 3 27.77 -80.60 7.80
N LEU A 4 28.61 -80.00 6.95
CA LEU A 4 28.71 -80.02 5.48
C LEU A 4 28.15 -78.78 4.76
N ASN A 5 28.86 -78.13 3.83
CA ASN A 5 30.27 -78.13 3.45
C ASN A 5 30.45 -77.01 2.41
N ASP A 6 31.69 -76.52 2.31
CA ASP A 6 32.23 -75.72 1.22
C ASP A 6 31.96 -76.32 -0.17
N GLU A 7 31.85 -75.48 -1.21
CA GLU A 7 32.83 -75.52 -2.32
C GLU A 7 32.74 -74.28 -3.23
N MET A 8 33.92 -73.89 -3.65
CA MET A 8 34.31 -72.76 -4.50
C MET A 8 34.61 -73.31 -5.90
N GLN A 9 34.24 -72.63 -6.99
CA GLN A 9 35.12 -72.34 -8.15
C GLN A 9 34.38 -71.77 -9.38
N VAL A 10 34.87 -70.57 -9.75
CA VAL A 10 35.21 -69.95 -11.05
C VAL A 10 34.83 -70.62 -12.39
N ASN A 11 34.44 -69.75 -13.35
CA ASN A 11 34.67 -69.72 -14.82
C ASN A 11 33.35 -69.38 -15.54
N ASP A 12 33.24 -68.62 -16.64
CA ASP A 12 34.11 -67.77 -17.47
C ASP A 12 33.15 -67.06 -18.46
N ALA A 13 33.69 -66.13 -19.24
CA ALA A 13 33.08 -65.22 -20.20
C ALA A 13 31.96 -65.73 -21.14
N GLY A 14 31.13 -64.78 -21.60
CA GLY A 14 30.22 -64.97 -22.73
C GLY A 14 29.39 -63.73 -23.05
N GLU A 15 29.94 -62.84 -23.87
CA GLU A 15 29.25 -61.71 -24.50
C GLU A 15 27.97 -62.12 -25.24
N SER A 16 26.94 -61.28 -25.22
CA SER A 16 26.27 -60.85 -26.46
C SER A 16 25.25 -59.73 -26.20
N ASN A 17 25.49 -58.62 -26.89
CA ASN A 17 24.58 -57.51 -27.11
C ASN A 17 23.21 -57.98 -27.62
N LYS A 18 22.13 -57.47 -27.03
CA LYS A 18 20.92 -57.10 -27.78
C LYS A 18 20.31 -55.82 -27.24
N GLU A 19 20.28 -54.84 -28.15
CA GLU A 19 19.43 -53.66 -28.14
C GLU A 19 17.99 -54.00 -27.74
N PHE A 20 17.45 -53.26 -26.78
CA PHE A 20 16.03 -52.94 -26.75
C PHE A 20 15.90 -51.47 -26.37
N ALA A 21 15.60 -50.67 -27.39
CA ALA A 21 15.08 -49.32 -27.23
C ALA A 21 13.73 -49.43 -26.51
N ASP A 22 13.65 -48.85 -25.31
CA ASP A 22 12.39 -48.71 -24.58
C ASP A 22 12.03 -47.22 -24.57
N ASP A 23 11.12 -46.92 -25.47
CA ASP A 23 10.49 -45.64 -25.74
C ASP A 23 9.63 -45.24 -24.54
N ARG A 24 10.16 -44.38 -23.68
CA ARG A 24 9.39 -43.70 -22.64
C ARG A 24 9.50 -42.20 -22.83
N ASP A 25 8.66 -41.72 -23.74
CA ASP A 25 8.14 -40.36 -23.80
C ASP A 25 7.44 -40.01 -22.46
N ALA A 26 8.26 -39.72 -21.45
CA ALA A 26 7.82 -38.92 -20.33
C ALA A 26 7.70 -37.48 -20.84
N LYS A 27 6.46 -37.10 -21.22
CA LYS A 27 6.04 -35.70 -21.35
C LYS A 27 6.35 -34.97 -20.04
N ARG A 28 7.57 -34.45 -19.95
CA ARG A 28 7.96 -33.39 -19.03
C ARG A 28 7.25 -32.14 -19.53
N ILE A 29 6.05 -31.93 -19.00
CA ILE A 29 5.41 -30.63 -19.04
C ILE A 29 6.34 -29.72 -18.25
N ASP A 30 7.15 -28.93 -18.96
CA ASP A 30 7.92 -27.83 -18.38
C ASP A 30 6.94 -26.77 -17.89
N SER A 31 6.35 -27.02 -16.73
CA SER A 31 5.69 -26.02 -15.88
C SER A 31 6.75 -25.17 -15.20
N LYS A 32 7.50 -24.37 -15.98
CA LYS A 32 8.41 -23.38 -15.41
C LYS A 32 8.81 -22.30 -16.42
N THR A 33 7.87 -21.41 -16.70
CA THR A 33 8.18 -19.97 -16.72
C THR A 33 6.89 -19.17 -16.52
N GLU A 34 6.23 -19.35 -15.36
CA GLU A 34 5.54 -18.20 -14.77
C GLU A 34 6.64 -17.17 -14.49
N GLY A 35 6.71 -16.17 -15.36
CA GLY A 35 7.62 -15.06 -15.18
C GLY A 35 7.39 -14.48 -13.80
N SER A 36 8.45 -14.44 -13.00
CA SER A 36 8.58 -13.51 -11.88
C SER A 36 8.09 -12.15 -12.38
N LEU A 37 6.87 -11.78 -11.99
CA LEU A 37 6.34 -10.46 -12.22
C LEU A 37 7.22 -9.57 -11.35
N ALA A 38 8.27 -9.02 -11.98
CA ALA A 38 9.25 -8.21 -11.28
C ALA A 38 8.49 -7.16 -10.48
N SER A 39 8.71 -7.15 -9.18
CA SER A 39 8.13 -6.25 -8.18
C SER A 39 8.38 -4.76 -8.40
N LYS A 40 9.00 -4.42 -9.52
CA LYS A 40 9.23 -3.06 -9.96
C LYS A 40 7.89 -2.42 -10.31
N GLY A 41 7.52 -1.41 -9.54
CA GLY A 41 6.40 -0.56 -9.89
C GLY A 41 5.05 -1.01 -9.35
N LEU A 42 4.99 -1.88 -8.33
CA LEU A 42 3.71 -2.29 -7.74
C LEU A 42 2.99 -1.13 -7.08
N ILE A 43 3.71 -0.27 -6.34
CA ILE A 43 3.10 0.92 -5.72
C ILE A 43 2.59 1.84 -6.84
N LYS A 44 3.39 2.04 -7.89
CA LYS A 44 3.00 2.80 -9.08
C LYS A 44 1.79 2.21 -9.81
N ALA A 45 1.68 0.88 -9.89
CA ALA A 45 0.51 0.21 -10.44
C ALA A 45 -0.74 0.49 -9.61
N PHE A 46 -0.66 0.39 -8.27
CA PHE A 46 -1.76 0.71 -7.36
C PHE A 46 -2.20 2.17 -7.49
N VAL A 47 -1.26 3.11 -7.47
CA VAL A 47 -1.56 4.55 -7.62
C VAL A 47 -2.25 4.81 -8.97
N ASN A 48 -1.73 4.26 -10.07
CA ASN A 48 -2.31 4.45 -11.39
C ASN A 48 -3.71 3.84 -11.52
N ASP A 49 -3.94 2.69 -10.91
CA ASP A 49 -5.27 2.09 -10.90
C ASP A 49 -6.24 2.91 -10.05
N TRP A 50 -5.82 3.38 -8.87
CA TRP A 50 -6.63 4.29 -8.05
C TRP A 50 -7.02 5.57 -8.78
N ILE A 51 -6.10 6.18 -9.53
CA ILE A 51 -6.38 7.38 -10.35
C ILE A 51 -7.51 7.10 -11.35
N LYS A 52 -7.53 5.91 -11.96
CA LYS A 52 -8.51 5.51 -12.97
C LYS A 52 -9.85 5.11 -12.38
N THR A 53 -9.86 4.44 -11.23
CA THR A 53 -11.04 3.78 -10.68
C THR A 53 -11.77 4.60 -9.63
N SER A 54 -11.06 5.45 -8.88
CA SER A 54 -11.64 6.17 -7.74
C SER A 54 -12.24 7.52 -8.17
N PRO A 55 -13.56 7.77 -7.98
CA PRO A 55 -14.17 9.06 -8.35
C PRO A 55 -13.61 10.28 -7.62
N ILE A 56 -13.01 10.07 -6.43
CA ILE A 56 -12.41 11.13 -5.63
C ILE A 56 -11.00 11.50 -6.13
N SER A 57 -10.40 10.70 -7.02
CA SER A 57 -9.06 10.94 -7.56
C SER A 57 -8.95 12.28 -8.30
N LYS A 58 -10.05 12.74 -8.91
CA LYS A 58 -10.13 14.04 -9.60
C LYS A 58 -9.78 15.26 -8.74
N TYR A 59 -9.79 15.12 -7.41
CA TYR A 59 -9.44 16.19 -6.49
C TYR A 59 -7.98 16.22 -6.08
N ALA A 60 -7.18 15.22 -6.50
CA ALA A 60 -5.79 15.08 -6.12
C ALA A 60 -4.87 15.00 -7.35
N ASP A 61 -3.82 15.79 -7.34
CA ASP A 61 -2.67 15.64 -8.24
C ASP A 61 -1.58 14.84 -7.54
N ILE A 62 -1.05 13.79 -8.18
CA ILE A 62 -0.05 12.90 -7.60
C ILE A 62 1.26 13.02 -8.38
N GLN A 63 2.33 13.31 -7.65
CA GLN A 63 3.69 13.37 -8.16
C GLN A 63 4.59 12.45 -7.32
N TYR A 64 5.65 11.92 -7.93
CA TYR A 64 6.66 11.14 -7.20
C TYR A 64 7.76 12.09 -6.74
N ALA A 65 7.76 12.41 -5.44
CA ALA A 65 8.85 13.17 -4.82
C ALA A 65 10.15 12.34 -4.77
N VAL A 66 10.01 11.02 -4.63
CA VAL A 66 11.07 10.04 -4.84
C VAL A 66 10.47 8.90 -5.67
N GLU A 67 11.06 8.63 -6.83
CA GLU A 67 10.62 7.55 -7.72
C GLU A 67 10.68 6.19 -7.01
N GLU A 68 9.81 5.28 -7.44
CA GLU A 68 9.78 3.93 -6.89
C GLU A 68 11.08 3.19 -7.19
N SER A 69 11.72 2.69 -6.14
CA SER A 69 12.97 1.96 -6.21
C SER A 69 12.88 0.65 -5.44
N THR A 70 13.65 -0.35 -5.89
CA THR A 70 13.72 -1.65 -5.23
C THR A 70 14.50 -1.52 -3.92
N THR A 71 13.99 -2.15 -2.87
CA THR A 71 14.62 -2.26 -1.55
C THR A 71 15.04 -3.72 -1.30
N LEU A 72 15.63 -4.00 -0.13
CA LEU A 72 16.01 -5.37 0.25
C LEU A 72 14.83 -6.33 0.35
N THR A 73 13.64 -5.83 0.69
CA THR A 73 12.44 -6.64 0.98
C THR A 73 11.26 -6.34 0.07
N GLY A 74 11.41 -5.41 -0.89
CA GLY A 74 10.35 -5.05 -1.82
C GLY A 74 10.63 -3.77 -2.59
N SER A 75 9.73 -2.79 -2.52
CA SER A 75 9.90 -1.48 -3.16
C SER A 75 9.55 -0.33 -2.21
N ALA A 76 10.06 0.87 -2.49
CA ALA A 76 9.69 2.07 -1.75
C ALA A 76 9.65 3.29 -2.67
N CYS A 77 8.74 4.22 -2.37
CA CYS A 77 8.64 5.51 -3.04
C CYS A 77 8.16 6.61 -2.08
N CYS A 78 8.27 7.86 -2.50
CA CYS A 78 7.65 8.98 -1.82
C CYS A 78 6.67 9.70 -2.77
N LEU A 79 5.41 9.79 -2.35
CA LEU A 79 4.37 10.50 -3.08
C LEU A 79 4.23 11.92 -2.54
N LYS A 80 4.08 12.87 -3.45
CA LYS A 80 3.52 14.21 -3.19
C LYS A 80 2.11 14.23 -3.74
N ILE A 81 1.13 14.38 -2.87
CA ILE A 81 -0.30 14.37 -3.18
C ILE A 81 -0.83 15.77 -2.91
N SER A 82 -1.19 16.48 -3.97
CA SER A 82 -1.59 17.88 -3.91
C SER A 82 -3.10 18.00 -4.13
N ILE A 83 -3.78 18.65 -3.21
CA ILE A 83 -5.20 19.01 -3.35
C ILE A 83 -5.26 20.51 -3.62
N PRO A 84 -5.61 20.93 -4.84
CA PRO A 84 -5.54 22.33 -5.26
C PRO A 84 -6.22 23.27 -4.25
N HIS A 85 -5.50 24.32 -3.85
CA HIS A 85 -5.96 25.34 -2.90
C HIS A 85 -6.24 24.86 -1.47
N VAL A 86 -6.01 23.58 -1.15
CA VAL A 86 -6.23 23.04 0.18
C VAL A 86 -4.92 22.66 0.86
N LEU A 87 -4.27 21.60 0.39
CA LEU A 87 -3.10 21.02 1.05
C LEU A 87 -2.16 20.32 0.08
N CYS A 88 -0.94 20.07 0.54
CA CYS A 88 0.02 19.15 -0.03
C CYS A 88 0.39 18.11 1.03
N ALA A 89 0.23 16.83 0.72
CA ALA A 89 0.63 15.72 1.56
C ALA A 89 1.85 15.01 0.96
N TYR A 90 2.81 14.67 1.80
CA TYR A 90 3.96 13.83 1.48
C TYR A 90 3.81 12.51 2.21
N LEU A 91 3.95 11.41 1.49
CA LEU A 91 3.76 10.06 2.01
C LEU A 91 4.87 9.15 1.53
N SER A 92 5.66 8.62 2.46
CA SER A 92 6.62 7.55 2.19
C SER A 92 5.92 6.20 2.32
N ILE A 93 5.99 5.40 1.27
CA ILE A 93 5.37 4.07 1.20
C ILE A 93 6.48 3.06 0.96
N GLN A 94 6.52 2.03 1.80
CA GLN A 94 7.33 0.83 1.58
C GLN A 94 6.40 -0.37 1.39
N PHE A 95 6.62 -1.10 0.31
CA PHE A 95 5.97 -2.38 0.05
C PHE A 95 6.93 -3.52 0.41
N ASP A 96 6.45 -4.46 1.22
CA ASP A 96 7.15 -5.70 1.56
C ASP A 96 6.56 -6.83 0.71
N GLU A 97 7.37 -7.35 -0.21
CA GLU A 97 6.97 -8.43 -1.13
C GLU A 97 6.69 -9.73 -0.38
N GLY A 98 7.51 -10.06 0.62
CA GLY A 98 7.39 -11.32 1.35
C GLY A 98 6.12 -11.41 2.18
N LYS A 99 5.65 -10.26 2.67
CA LYS A 99 4.42 -10.15 3.47
C LYS A 99 3.20 -9.69 2.68
N HIS A 100 3.38 -9.26 1.43
CA HIS A 100 2.34 -8.62 0.62
C HIS A 100 1.65 -7.46 1.34
N SER A 101 2.41 -6.69 2.13
CA SER A 101 1.91 -5.61 2.99
C SER A 101 2.60 -4.30 2.67
N VAL A 102 1.97 -3.18 3.04
CA VAL A 102 2.60 -1.85 2.98
C VAL A 102 2.86 -1.31 4.37
N VAL A 103 3.91 -0.51 4.47
CA VAL A 103 4.25 0.30 5.64
C VAL A 103 4.26 1.75 5.19
N PHE A 104 3.55 2.60 5.93
CA PHE A 104 3.62 4.04 5.78
C PHE A 104 4.63 4.58 6.79
N ASP A 105 5.80 4.96 6.29
CA ASP A 105 6.95 5.29 7.14
C ASP A 105 6.94 6.75 7.60
N ASN A 106 6.78 7.67 6.64
CA ASN A 106 6.76 9.10 6.90
C ASN A 106 5.53 9.74 6.26
N PHE A 107 4.89 10.64 7.00
CA PHE A 107 3.75 11.41 6.54
C PHE A 107 3.81 12.85 7.01
N CYS A 108 3.58 13.80 6.10
CA CYS A 108 3.47 15.21 6.45
C CYS A 108 2.46 15.90 5.53
N VAL A 109 1.63 16.77 6.11
CA VAL A 109 0.70 17.66 5.42
C VAL A 109 1.06 19.10 5.72
N VAL A 110 1.09 19.90 4.66
CA VAL A 110 1.27 21.36 4.67
C VAL A 110 0.21 22.04 3.82
N ALA A 111 0.04 23.35 3.93
CA ALA A 111 -0.84 24.10 3.03
C ALA A 111 -0.36 23.96 1.58
N TYR A 112 -1.31 24.06 0.64
CA TYR A 112 -1.01 23.93 -0.80
C TYR A 112 0.09 24.88 -1.32
N ARG A 113 0.26 26.05 -0.68
CA ARG A 113 1.25 27.07 -1.07
C ARG A 113 2.38 27.26 -0.05
N GLU A 114 2.45 26.42 0.98
CA GLU A 114 3.59 26.43 1.88
C GLU A 114 4.81 25.86 1.15
N ASP A 115 5.88 26.66 1.06
CA ASP A 115 7.18 26.21 0.58
C ASP A 115 7.98 25.72 1.78
N LYS A 116 7.91 24.40 2.01
CA LYS A 116 8.52 23.72 3.14
C LYS A 116 9.37 22.55 2.62
N PRO A 117 10.58 22.35 3.19
CA PRO A 117 11.34 21.12 3.00
C PRO A 117 10.50 19.86 3.28
N LEU A 118 10.89 18.75 2.65
CA LEU A 118 10.25 17.45 2.87
C LEU A 118 10.30 17.11 4.37
N TRP A 119 9.15 16.68 4.91
CA TRP A 119 8.95 16.33 6.33
C TRP A 119 8.99 17.50 7.32
N GLU A 120 9.15 18.74 6.88
CA GLU A 120 9.00 19.88 7.77
C GLU A 120 7.53 20.10 8.13
N ARG A 121 7.29 20.49 9.38
CA ARG A 121 5.97 20.78 9.92
C ARG A 121 5.35 22.02 9.29
N SER A 122 4.02 22.04 9.30
CA SER A 122 3.24 23.17 8.80
C SER A 122 3.22 24.31 9.81
N ASP A 123 3.23 25.54 9.33
CA ASP A 123 3.08 26.73 10.18
C ASP A 123 1.63 26.94 10.63
N TYR A 124 0.67 26.29 9.96
CA TYR A 124 -0.76 26.38 10.28
C TYR A 124 -1.23 25.20 11.13
N ALA A 125 -1.91 25.54 12.24
CA ALA A 125 -2.43 24.57 13.20
C ALA A 125 -3.44 23.57 12.62
N VAL A 126 -4.11 23.91 11.51
CA VAL A 126 -5.05 23.00 10.84
C VAL A 126 -4.35 21.77 10.28
N PHE A 127 -3.19 21.93 9.64
CA PHE A 127 -2.46 20.83 9.03
C PHE A 127 -1.66 20.06 10.08
N GLU A 128 -1.13 20.72 11.11
CA GLU A 128 -0.57 20.04 12.29
C GLU A 128 -1.59 19.09 12.94
N LYS A 129 -2.84 19.51 13.04
CA LYS A 129 -3.91 18.64 13.54
C LYS A 129 -4.17 17.46 12.62
N ILE A 130 -4.11 17.64 11.30
CA ILE A 130 -4.23 16.54 10.33
C ILE A 130 -3.06 15.56 10.47
N ASN A 131 -1.83 16.05 10.65
CA ASN A 131 -0.64 15.22 10.90
C ASN A 131 -0.81 14.35 12.15
N ILE A 132 -1.35 14.90 13.24
CA ILE A 132 -1.64 14.14 14.47
C ILE A 132 -2.66 13.02 14.21
N LEU A 133 -3.74 13.32 13.47
CA LEU A 133 -4.78 12.34 13.14
C LEU A 133 -4.29 11.26 12.17
N ALA A 134 -3.30 11.59 11.33
CA ALA A 134 -2.79 10.68 10.32
C ALA A 134 -2.10 9.46 10.94
N MET A 135 -1.33 9.62 12.01
CA MET A 135 -0.53 8.54 12.60
C MET A 135 -1.39 7.31 12.94
N GLU A 136 -2.51 7.51 13.64
CA GLU A 136 -3.45 6.44 13.98
C GLU A 136 -4.13 5.88 12.72
N LYS A 137 -4.51 6.76 11.79
CA LYS A 137 -5.28 6.35 10.61
C LYS A 137 -4.46 5.56 9.60
N LEU A 138 -3.18 5.91 9.43
CA LEU A 138 -2.25 5.20 8.56
C LEU A 138 -1.94 3.80 9.09
N ASP A 139 -1.72 3.66 10.40
CA ASP A 139 -1.52 2.34 11.04
C ASP A 139 -2.75 1.44 10.90
N GLU A 140 -3.95 2.00 11.07
CA GLU A 140 -5.21 1.28 10.84
C GLU A 140 -5.30 0.78 9.38
N MET A 141 -5.03 1.65 8.41
CA MET A 141 -5.10 1.32 6.98
C MET A 141 -4.04 0.31 6.53
N ALA A 142 -2.84 0.37 7.10
CA ALA A 142 -1.73 -0.53 6.78
C ALA A 142 -2.00 -1.99 7.14
N LYS A 143 -2.99 -2.27 8.01
CA LYS A 143 -3.40 -3.64 8.38
C LYS A 143 -4.17 -4.39 7.29
N SER A 144 -4.63 -3.67 6.26
CA SER A 144 -5.28 -4.28 5.09
C SER A 144 -4.24 -4.82 4.10
N ASN A 145 -4.70 -5.54 3.06
CA ASN A 145 -3.79 -5.87 1.96
C ASN A 145 -3.21 -4.60 1.31
N ALA A 146 -2.04 -4.72 0.69
CA ALA A 146 -1.27 -3.60 0.15
C ALA A 146 -2.08 -2.65 -0.75
N GLN A 147 -2.87 -3.20 -1.66
CA GLN A 147 -3.67 -2.39 -2.59
C GLN A 147 -4.76 -1.60 -1.86
N ILE A 148 -5.54 -2.28 -1.01
CA ILE A 148 -6.60 -1.64 -0.22
C ILE A 148 -6.00 -0.58 0.71
N ALA A 149 -4.85 -0.85 1.33
CA ALA A 149 -4.17 0.10 2.21
C ALA A 149 -3.79 1.38 1.45
N VAL A 150 -3.14 1.25 0.28
CA VAL A 150 -2.79 2.41 -0.57
C VAL A 150 -4.05 3.18 -0.97
N TYR A 151 -5.12 2.49 -1.38
CA TYR A 151 -6.35 3.16 -1.84
C TYR A 151 -7.04 3.88 -0.70
N SER A 152 -7.05 3.28 0.49
CA SER A 152 -7.64 3.85 1.69
C SER A 152 -6.95 5.14 2.08
N VAL A 153 -5.61 5.17 2.05
CA VAL A 153 -4.83 6.38 2.36
C VAL A 153 -5.05 7.47 1.31
N LEU A 154 -5.01 7.12 0.02
CA LEU A 154 -5.24 8.10 -1.05
C LEU A 154 -6.67 8.67 -1.00
N ASN A 155 -7.68 7.82 -0.76
CA ASN A 155 -9.06 8.26 -0.56
C ASN A 155 -9.20 9.17 0.67
N TRP A 156 -8.54 8.83 1.78
CA TRP A 156 -8.57 9.63 3.01
C TRP A 156 -7.93 11.00 2.78
N ILE A 157 -6.78 11.08 2.12
CA ILE A 157 -6.14 12.35 1.77
C ILE A 157 -7.06 13.15 0.83
N ALA A 158 -7.55 12.55 -0.26
CA ALA A 158 -8.43 13.22 -1.22
C ALA A 158 -9.77 13.69 -0.62
N SER A 159 -10.21 13.09 0.49
CA SER A 159 -11.41 13.53 1.23
C SER A 159 -11.30 14.93 1.83
N TYR A 160 -10.09 15.50 1.91
CA TYR A 160 -9.87 16.86 2.38
C TYR A 160 -10.16 17.94 1.31
N ASN A 161 -10.58 17.59 0.08
CA ASN A 161 -10.90 18.54 -0.98
C ASN A 161 -11.86 19.69 -0.57
N ASP A 162 -12.72 19.45 0.41
CA ASP A 162 -13.68 20.41 0.93
C ASP A 162 -13.34 20.91 2.34
N LEU A 163 -12.10 20.76 2.83
CA LEU A 163 -11.69 21.03 4.22
C LEU A 163 -12.22 22.36 4.77
N PHE A 164 -12.13 23.45 4.00
CA PHE A 164 -12.55 24.78 4.47
C PHE A 164 -14.03 25.10 4.23
N THR A 165 -14.74 24.25 3.49
CA THR A 165 -16.15 24.44 3.12
C THR A 165 -17.08 23.43 3.81
N ALA A 166 -16.55 22.29 4.23
CA ALA A 166 -17.26 21.22 4.89
C ALA A 166 -17.92 21.66 6.20
N THR A 167 -19.12 21.18 6.43
CA THR A 167 -19.82 21.31 7.71
C THR A 167 -19.56 20.08 8.56
N CYS A 168 -19.27 20.28 9.85
CA CYS A 168 -19.12 19.18 10.78
C CYS A 168 -20.44 18.39 10.90
N HIS A 169 -20.40 17.08 10.66
CA HIS A 169 -21.58 16.22 10.67
C HIS A 169 -22.28 16.20 12.04
N LYS A 170 -21.54 16.37 13.14
CA LYS A 170 -22.09 16.40 14.51
C LYS A 170 -22.75 17.73 14.88
N CYS A 171 -22.07 18.87 14.66
CA CYS A 171 -22.53 20.17 15.15
C CYS A 171 -23.10 21.09 14.07
N GLN A 172 -23.05 20.69 12.81
CA GLN A 172 -23.51 21.44 11.63
C GLN A 172 -22.81 22.81 11.44
N LYS A 173 -21.67 23.02 12.11
CA LYS A 173 -20.84 24.23 11.96
C LYS A 173 -19.62 23.93 11.09
N ARG A 174 -19.17 24.91 10.32
CA ARG A 174 -17.91 24.83 9.56
C ARG A 174 -16.70 24.96 10.48
N LEU A 175 -16.71 25.94 11.36
CA LEU A 175 -15.58 26.21 12.25
C LEU A 175 -15.93 25.87 13.70
N LEU A 176 -14.94 25.33 14.42
CA LEU A 176 -14.98 25.20 15.87
C LEU A 176 -13.82 25.96 16.47
N PHE A 177 -14.10 26.64 17.57
CA PHE A 177 -13.08 27.24 18.40
C PHE A 177 -12.21 26.15 19.04
N ASN A 178 -10.91 26.15 18.75
CA ASN A 178 -9.92 25.21 19.27
C ASN A 178 -8.82 25.97 20.04
N SER A 179 -8.61 25.60 21.31
CA SER A 179 -7.63 26.24 22.19
C SER A 179 -6.38 25.37 22.29
N PRO A 180 -5.20 25.89 21.86
CA PRO A 180 -4.30 26.58 22.82
C PRO A 180 -4.07 28.09 22.56
N GLN A 181 -4.42 28.61 21.38
CA GLN A 181 -4.14 29.99 20.94
C GLN A 181 -5.41 30.72 20.46
N PHE A 182 -6.59 30.30 20.92
CA PHE A 182 -7.88 30.89 20.51
C PHE A 182 -8.13 30.88 18.99
N LYS A 183 -7.81 29.77 18.30
CA LYS A 183 -7.93 29.66 16.83
C LYS A 183 -9.17 28.88 16.41
N TYR A 184 -9.80 29.26 15.31
CA TYR A 184 -10.88 28.49 14.69
C TYR A 184 -10.32 27.44 13.75
N LEU A 185 -10.77 26.20 13.88
CA LEU A 185 -10.40 25.11 12.99
C LEU A 185 -11.61 24.55 12.22
N PRO A 186 -11.42 24.16 10.95
CA PRO A 186 -12.41 23.41 10.19
C PRO A 186 -12.58 21.98 10.71
N PRO A 187 -13.51 21.18 10.16
CA PRO A 187 -13.69 19.79 10.51
C PRO A 187 -12.54 18.97 9.90
N THR A 188 -11.47 18.78 10.67
CA THR A 188 -10.25 18.08 10.23
C THR A 188 -10.34 16.56 10.34
N LEU A 189 -11.27 16.01 11.11
CA LEU A 189 -11.41 14.55 11.25
C LEU A 189 -12.28 14.02 10.12
N ARG A 190 -11.79 13.00 9.41
CA ARG A 190 -12.49 12.31 8.32
C ARG A 190 -12.78 10.87 8.73
N ILE A 191 -14.05 10.50 8.76
CA ILE A 191 -14.52 9.15 9.10
C ILE A 191 -15.21 8.54 7.90
N LEU A 192 -14.81 7.33 7.54
CA LEU A 192 -15.47 6.57 6.49
C LEU A 192 -16.82 6.06 6.99
N LYS A 193 -17.90 6.42 6.30
CA LYS A 193 -19.20 5.81 6.48
C LYS A 193 -19.48 4.95 5.26
N GLN A 194 -19.58 3.64 5.49
CA GLN A 194 -20.10 2.70 4.51
C GLN A 194 -21.61 2.65 4.69
N SER A 195 -22.36 2.97 3.63
CA SER A 195 -23.81 2.81 3.65
C SER A 195 -24.15 1.32 3.55
N GLU A 196 -25.11 0.86 4.36
CA GLU A 196 -25.55 -0.54 4.39
C GLU A 196 -26.34 -0.93 3.12
N ASN A 197 -26.91 0.05 2.42
CA ASN A 197 -27.86 -0.17 1.32
C ASN A 197 -27.38 0.34 -0.04
N ASP A 198 -26.33 1.15 -0.05
CA ASP A 198 -25.78 1.78 -1.25
C ASP A 198 -24.27 1.61 -1.14
N GLU A 199 -23.62 0.96 -2.10
CA GLU A 199 -22.16 0.75 -2.10
C GLU A 199 -21.36 2.08 -2.15
N SER A 200 -22.07 3.22 -2.09
CA SER A 200 -21.53 4.54 -1.79
C SER A 200 -20.67 4.56 -0.52
N ILE A 201 -19.43 4.99 -0.71
CA ILE A 201 -18.45 5.25 0.34
C ILE A 201 -18.40 6.76 0.55
N GLU A 202 -18.79 7.24 1.74
CA GLU A 202 -18.79 8.66 2.07
C GLU A 202 -17.79 8.98 3.20
N TRP A 203 -17.00 10.05 3.02
CA TRP A 203 -16.13 10.57 4.06
C TRP A 203 -16.79 11.72 4.82
N LEU A 204 -17.25 11.44 6.03
CA LEU A 204 -17.88 12.43 6.89
C LEU A 204 -16.84 13.28 7.63
N SER A 205 -17.09 14.59 7.71
CA SER A 205 -16.20 15.56 8.34
C SER A 205 -16.64 15.88 9.77
N TYR A 206 -15.69 15.90 10.72
CA TYR A 206 -15.92 16.21 12.13
C TYR A 206 -14.84 17.15 12.67
N HIS A 207 -15.18 17.97 13.68
CA HIS A 207 -14.17 18.77 14.38
C HIS A 207 -13.30 17.94 15.33
N ARG A 208 -13.85 16.87 15.91
CA ARG A 208 -13.18 15.98 16.88
C ARG A 208 -13.86 14.62 16.91
N ALA A 209 -13.15 13.61 17.42
CA ALA A 209 -13.74 12.29 17.71
C ALA A 209 -14.89 12.45 18.72
N ALA A 210 -15.90 11.57 18.59
CA ALA A 210 -17.19 11.69 19.27
C ALA A 210 -17.08 11.51 20.78
#